data_AF-A0A519DAQ8-F1
#
_entry.id   AF-A0A519DAQ8-F1
#
_cell.length_a   1.000
_cell.length_b   1.000
_cell.length_c   1.000
_cell.angle_alpha   90.00
_cell.angle_beta   90.00
_cell.angle_gamma   90.00
#
_symmetry.space_group_name_H-M   'P 1'
#
loop_
_entity.id
_entity.type
_entity.pdbx_description
1 polymer ?
#
loop_
_entity_poly.entity_id
_entity_poly.type
_entity_poly.pdbx_seq_one_letter_code
_entity_poly.pdbx_strand_id
1 'polypeptide(L)'
;MSGGSGVVHRIVARTLRKRNDPHGKLIVDPSILKGVEIDNSGIVELWIKPSNPHCPCCLDDLIDLRSLLKKQRGVLACHIEIVGIPQSDRWTAAINE
;
A
#
# COMPACT_ATOMS: atom_id res chain seq x y z
N MET A 1 -22.61 15.65 0.13
CA MET A 1 -22.14 14.94 -1.08
C MET A 1 -21.02 14.00 -0.65
N SER A 2 -21.30 12.71 -0.46
CA SER A 2 -20.41 11.74 0.19
C SER A 2 -19.95 10.61 -0.75
N GLY A 3 -20.13 10.78 -2.07
CA GLY A 3 -19.99 9.70 -3.05
C GLY A 3 -18.55 9.38 -3.50
N GLY A 4 -17.56 10.22 -3.17
CA GLY A 4 -16.17 10.08 -3.63
C GLY A 4 -15.40 8.96 -2.92
N SER A 5 -15.41 8.97 -1.59
CA SER A 5 -14.67 8.02 -0.74
C SER A 5 -15.07 6.55 -1.04
N GLY A 6 -16.37 6.26 -1.17
CA GLY A 6 -16.83 4.89 -1.43
C GLY A 6 -16.34 4.27 -2.76
N VAL A 7 -16.03 5.10 -3.76
CA VAL A 7 -15.41 4.62 -5.01
C VAL A 7 -13.94 4.28 -4.78
N VAL A 8 -13.21 5.15 -4.07
CA VAL A 8 -11.78 4.93 -3.74
C VAL A 8 -11.61 3.68 -2.88
N HIS A 9 -12.43 3.49 -1.84
CA HIS A 9 -12.42 2.26 -1.04
C HIS A 9 -12.55 0.99 -1.89
N ARG A 10 -13.51 0.97 -2.83
CA ARG A 10 -13.70 -0.19 -3.71
C ARG A 10 -12.51 -0.43 -4.63
N ILE A 11 -11.91 0.64 -5.15
CA ILE A 11 -10.73 0.54 -6.02
C ILE A 11 -9.55 -0.01 -5.23
N VAL A 12 -9.20 0.60 -4.09
CA VAL A 12 -8.08 0.15 -3.24
C VAL A 12 -8.28 -1.30 -2.82
N ALA A 13 -9.47 -1.66 -2.32
CA ALA A 13 -9.77 -3.04 -1.94
C ALA A 13 -9.63 -4.03 -3.11
N ARG A 14 -10.04 -3.65 -4.32
CA ARG A 14 -9.90 -4.48 -5.52
C ARG A 14 -8.44 -4.65 -5.94
N THR A 15 -7.63 -3.60 -5.83
CA THR A 15 -6.20 -3.63 -6.14
C THR A 15 -5.46 -4.54 -5.18
N LEU A 16 -5.77 -4.47 -3.88
CA LEU A 16 -5.08 -5.27 -2.85
C LEU A 16 -5.51 -6.75 -2.85
N ARG A 17 -6.81 -7.06 -2.93
CA ARG A 17 -7.34 -8.42 -2.65
C ARG A 17 -6.81 -9.56 -3.55
N LYS A 18 -6.23 -9.23 -4.71
CA LYS A 18 -5.69 -10.22 -5.66
C LYS A 18 -4.17 -10.12 -5.83
N ARG A 19 -3.53 -9.15 -5.16
CA ARG A 19 -2.09 -8.94 -5.27
C ARG A 19 -1.38 -9.90 -4.34
N ASN A 20 -0.41 -10.61 -4.90
CA ASN A 20 0.61 -11.29 -4.13
C ASN A 20 1.83 -10.37 -4.01
N ASP A 21 2.56 -10.51 -2.91
CA ASP A 21 3.94 -10.07 -2.85
C ASP A 21 4.81 -10.89 -3.84
N PRO A 22 6.07 -10.50 -4.09
CA PRO A 22 6.96 -11.22 -4.98
C PRO A 22 7.23 -12.68 -4.61
N HIS A 23 6.85 -13.11 -3.41
CA HIS A 23 7.07 -14.45 -2.87
C HIS A 23 5.78 -15.27 -2.75
N GLY A 24 4.69 -14.80 -3.36
CA GLY A 24 3.43 -15.54 -3.48
C GLY A 24 2.50 -15.42 -2.27
N LYS A 25 2.80 -14.57 -1.27
CA LYS A 25 1.87 -14.29 -0.17
C LYS A 25 0.90 -13.19 -0.57
N LEU A 26 -0.38 -13.37 -0.26
CA LEU A 26 -1.38 -12.33 -0.49
C LEU A 26 -1.02 -11.07 0.32
N ILE A 27 -1.04 -9.91 -0.33
CA ILE A 27 -0.70 -8.66 0.37
C ILE A 27 -1.69 -8.36 1.50
N VAL A 28 -2.95 -8.79 1.36
CA VAL A 28 -4.00 -8.67 2.38
C VAL A 28 -3.84 -9.63 3.57
N ASP A 29 -2.81 -10.48 3.55
CA ASP A 29 -2.47 -11.31 4.71
C ASP A 29 -2.21 -10.40 5.93
N PRO A 30 -2.84 -10.66 7.09
CA PRO A 30 -2.66 -9.83 8.29
C PRO A 30 -1.22 -9.76 8.80
N SER A 31 -0.36 -10.71 8.42
CA SER A 31 1.09 -10.64 8.70
C SER A 31 1.80 -9.57 7.88
N ILE A 32 1.23 -9.18 6.72
CA ILE A 32 1.74 -8.19 5.77
C ILE A 32 0.98 -6.86 5.92
N LEU A 33 -0.32 -6.80 5.59
CA LEU A 33 -1.12 -5.58 5.66
C LEU A 33 -1.63 -5.33 7.08
N LYS A 34 -1.13 -4.27 7.70
CA LYS A 34 -1.43 -3.90 9.10
C LYS A 34 -2.55 -2.89 9.23
N GLY A 35 -2.79 -2.08 8.20
CA GLY A 35 -3.83 -1.07 8.20
C GLY A 35 -4.06 -0.50 6.82
N VAL A 36 -5.29 -0.01 6.61
CA VAL A 36 -5.69 0.77 5.44
C VAL A 36 -6.59 1.89 5.94
N GLU A 37 -6.21 3.12 5.66
CA GLU A 37 -7.05 4.29 5.87
C GLU A 37 -7.23 5.03 4.56
N ILE A 38 -8.46 5.50 4.33
CA ILE A 38 -8.82 6.29 3.16
C ILE A 38 -9.69 7.42 3.66
N ASP A 39 -9.22 8.65 3.52
CA ASP A 39 -9.96 9.81 3.99
C ASP A 39 -11.05 10.24 2.99
N ASN A 40 -11.82 11.25 3.36
CA ASN A 40 -12.87 11.79 2.49
C ASN A 40 -12.33 12.54 1.26
N SER A 41 -11.05 12.91 1.27
CA SER A 41 -10.36 13.60 0.19
C SER A 41 -9.84 12.63 -0.87
N GLY A 42 -9.67 11.34 -0.53
CA GLY A 42 -9.05 10.34 -1.39
C GLY A 42 -7.54 10.18 -1.14
N ILE A 43 -7.06 10.58 0.03
CA ILE A 43 -5.74 10.22 0.54
C ILE A 43 -5.81 8.78 1.03
N VAL A 44 -4.88 7.95 0.55
CA VAL A 44 -4.76 6.52 0.91
C VAL A 44 -3.51 6.34 1.76
N GLU A 45 -3.67 5.73 2.93
CA GLU A 45 -2.57 5.37 3.82
C GLU A 45 -2.60 3.85 4.05
N LEU A 46 -1.45 3.20 3.80
CA LEU A 46 -1.28 1.77 4.02
C LEU A 46 -0.15 1.55 5.03
N TRP A 47 -0.37 0.64 5.98
CA TRP A 47 0.69 0.15 6.87
C TRP A 47 1.05 -1.27 6.45
N ILE A 48 2.29 -1.47 6.04
CA ILE A 48 2.76 -2.74 5.49
C ILE A 48 3.99 -3.22 6.26
N LYS A 49 3.97 -4.50 6.65
CA LYS A 49 5.14 -5.24 7.09
C LYS A 49 5.60 -6.15 5.95
N PRO A 50 6.71 -5.84 5.25
CA PRO A 50 7.23 -6.69 4.20
C PRO A 50 7.51 -8.10 4.72
N SER A 51 7.16 -9.11 3.92
CA SER A 51 7.39 -10.52 4.25
C SER A 51 8.88 -10.86 4.32
N ASN A 52 9.70 -10.18 3.50
CA ASN A 52 11.13 -10.41 3.35
C ASN A 52 11.89 -9.06 3.42
N PRO A 53 12.25 -8.57 4.62
CA PRO A 53 12.79 -7.21 4.87
C PRO A 53 14.17 -6.90 4.29
N HIS A 54 14.77 -7.84 3.56
CA HIS A 54 16.06 -7.69 2.88
C HIS A 54 15.98 -8.04 1.39
N CYS A 55 14.79 -8.35 0.85
CA CYS A 55 14.63 -8.56 -0.58
C CYS A 55 14.40 -7.21 -1.28
N PRO A 56 15.26 -6.80 -2.23
CA PRO A 56 14.99 -5.61 -3.04
C PRO A 56 13.70 -5.77 -3.86
N CYS A 57 13.37 -7.00 -4.27
CA CYS A 57 12.12 -7.31 -4.96
C CYS A 57 10.87 -6.85 -4.19
N CYS A 58 10.87 -6.98 -2.87
CA CYS A 58 9.76 -6.54 -2.02
C CYS A 58 9.68 -5.01 -1.93
N LEU A 59 10.81 -4.32 -2.01
CA LEU A 59 10.84 -2.86 -2.06
C LEU A 59 10.26 -2.35 -3.39
N ASP A 60 10.74 -2.91 -4.50
CA ASP A 60 10.28 -2.58 -5.85
C ASP A 60 8.77 -2.82 -6.00
N ASP A 61 8.27 -3.95 -5.48
CA ASP A 61 6.83 -4.26 -5.50
C ASP A 61 5.98 -3.22 -4.75
N LEU A 62 6.49 -2.65 -3.67
CA LEU A 62 5.78 -1.63 -2.90
C LEU A 62 5.83 -0.25 -3.57
N ILE A 63 6.94 0.08 -4.24
CA ILE A 63 7.04 1.26 -5.12
C ILE A 63 6.01 1.17 -6.26
N ASP A 64 5.92 -0.01 -6.89
CA ASP A 64 4.95 -0.28 -7.95
C ASP A 64 3.51 -0.23 -7.45
N LEU A 65 3.24 -0.78 -6.25
CA LEU A 65 1.93 -0.70 -5.62
C LEU A 65 1.50 0.75 -5.37
N ARG A 66 2.38 1.57 -4.79
CA ARG A 66 2.09 2.99 -4.56
C ARG A 66 1.81 3.70 -5.88
N SER A 67 2.64 3.47 -6.87
CA SER A 67 2.48 4.05 -8.22
C SER A 67 1.16 3.63 -8.88
N LEU A 68 0.78 2.36 -8.73
CA LEU A 68 -0.48 1.82 -9.25
C LEU A 68 -1.69 2.46 -8.56
N LEU A 69 -1.65 2.67 -7.24
CA LEU A 69 -2.72 3.31 -6.48
C LEU A 69 -2.85 4.79 -6.81
N LYS A 70 -1.74 5.54 -6.93
CA LYS A 70 -1.74 6.96 -7.33
C LYS A 70 -2.35 7.20 -8.71
N LYS A 71 -2.27 6.21 -9.61
CA LYS A 71 -2.87 6.30 -10.96
C LYS A 71 -4.38 6.07 -10.98
N GLN A 72 -4.97 5.64 -9.86
CA GLN A 72 -6.40 5.35 -9.81
C GLN A 72 -7.24 6.62 -9.69
N ARG A 73 -8.41 6.61 -10.35
CA ARG A 73 -9.35 7.73 -10.30
C ARG A 73 -9.79 8.02 -8.86
N GLY A 74 -9.60 9.28 -8.43
CA GLY A 74 -10.05 9.77 -7.12
C GLY A 74 -9.04 9.56 -5.99
N VAL A 75 -7.90 8.89 -6.25
CA VAL A 75 -6.78 8.87 -5.31
C VAL A 75 -5.99 10.17 -5.48
N LEU A 76 -5.96 11.01 -4.45
CA LEU A 76 -5.19 12.26 -4.45
C LEU A 76 -3.74 12.05 -4.02
N ALA A 77 -3.53 11.19 -3.02
CA ALA A 77 -2.23 10.83 -2.51
C ALA A 77 -2.25 9.37 -2.03
N CYS A 78 -1.07 8.76 -2.02
CA CYS A 78 -0.87 7.43 -1.47
C CYS A 78 0.43 7.43 -0.66
N HIS A 79 0.32 7.13 0.62
CA HIS A 79 1.44 6.91 1.53
C HIS A 79 1.49 5.43 1.91
N ILE A 80 2.68 4.84 1.88
CA ILE A 80 2.92 3.49 2.40
C ILE A 80 3.90 3.57 3.55
N GLU A 81 3.41 3.33 4.76
CA GLU A 81 4.22 3.25 5.97
C GLU A 81 4.73 1.83 6.18
N ILE A 82 6.04 1.67 6.31
CA ILE A 82 6.66 0.39 6.59
C ILE A 82 6.79 0.20 8.10
N VAL A 83 6.34 -0.94 8.60
CA VAL A 83 6.29 -1.23 10.04
C VAL A 83 6.84 -2.61 10.37
N GLY A 84 7.33 -2.75 11.60
CA GLY A 84 7.67 -4.07 12.17
C GLY A 84 8.89 -4.75 11.54
N ILE A 85 9.80 -3.98 10.94
CA ILE A 85 11.10 -4.42 10.42
C ILE A 85 12.21 -3.41 10.81
N PRO A 86 13.49 -3.82 10.87
CA PRO A 86 14.60 -2.87 11.02
C PRO A 86 14.70 -1.90 9.83
N GLN A 87 15.13 -0.66 10.08
CA GLN A 87 15.31 0.38 9.04
C GLN A 87 14.04 0.65 8.22
N SER A 88 12.88 0.55 8.85
CA SER A 88 11.60 0.78 8.20
C SER A 88 11.45 2.21 7.69
N ASP A 89 12.06 3.18 8.37
CA ASP A 89 12.17 4.58 7.95
C ASP A 89 12.82 4.74 6.56
N ARG A 90 13.89 3.99 6.27
CA ARG A 90 14.55 4.02 4.96
C ARG A 90 13.67 3.44 3.86
N TRP A 91 12.94 2.36 4.17
CA TRP A 91 11.98 1.79 3.23
C TRP A 91 10.80 2.73 2.98
N THR A 92 10.21 3.30 4.04
CA THR A 92 9.15 4.30 3.94
C THR A 92 9.61 5.46 3.08
N ALA A 93 10.82 6.00 3.28
CA ALA A 93 11.36 7.05 2.43
C ALA A 93 11.46 6.63 0.97
N ALA A 94 12.15 5.51 0.68
CA ALA A 94 12.38 5.03 -0.69
C ALA A 94 11.08 4.73 -1.46
N ILE A 95 10.04 4.21 -0.79
CA ILE A 95 8.75 3.94 -1.43
C ILE A 95 8.01 5.24 -1.76
N ASN A 96 8.14 6.25 -0.90
CA ASN A 96 7.31 7.45 -0.95
C ASN A 96 7.93 8.67 -1.67
N GLU A 97 9.12 8.53 -2.27
CA GLU A 97 9.68 9.52 -3.22
C GLU A 97 8.70 9.85 -4.38
#